data_AF-A0A2D6XAN2-F1
#
_entry.id   AF-A0A2D6XAN2-F1
#
_cell.length_a   1.000
_cell.length_b   1.000
_cell.length_c   1.000
_cell.angle_alpha   90.00
_cell.angle_beta   90.00
_cell.angle_gamma   90.00
#
_symmetry.space_group_name_H-M   'P 1'
#
loop_
_entity.id
_entity.type
_entity.pdbx_description
1 polymer ?
#
loop_
_entity_poly.entity_id
_entity_poly.type
_entity_poly.pdbx_seq_one_letter_code
_entity_poly.pdbx_strand_id
1 'polypeptide(L)'
;MKIPRTKLEYSWMYNTLFQKDFDKNNLKKLEKKTKIFRQLYGKNIGAILKIISKEFISWEEDYIPIFMIDKGSVFCDPITIRYEKNPKIMLIRLFHELIHRNIIKKKFKNEYLMHKWMDKKMIPLLNKIPTDLTSEVFVLNRMTENWKVKKK
;
A
#
# COMPACT_ATOMS: atom_id res chain seq x y z
N MET A 1 -19.81 8.14 8.53
CA MET A 1 -18.42 7.61 8.52
C MET A 1 -17.67 8.31 7.40
N LYS A 2 -16.57 9.00 7.72
CA LYS A 2 -15.76 9.75 6.73
C LYS A 2 -14.85 8.78 5.98
N ILE A 3 -14.81 8.87 4.65
CA ILE A 3 -13.90 8.11 3.79
C ILE A 3 -13.03 9.10 3.04
N PRO A 4 -11.69 9.03 3.14
CA PRO A 4 -10.81 9.96 2.47
C PRO A 4 -10.89 9.77 0.96
N ARG A 5 -10.68 10.86 0.23
CA ARG A 5 -10.34 10.76 -1.19
C ARG A 5 -8.89 10.33 -1.31
N THR A 6 -8.56 9.66 -2.41
CA THR A 6 -7.18 9.29 -2.70
C THR A 6 -6.88 9.55 -4.17
N LYS A 7 -5.60 9.68 -4.50
CA LYS A 7 -5.14 9.78 -5.88
C LYS A 7 -3.88 8.96 -6.04
N LEU A 8 -3.84 8.18 -7.12
CA LEU A 8 -2.62 7.54 -7.57
C LEU A 8 -1.80 8.55 -8.37
N GLU A 9 -0.68 8.99 -7.80
CA GLU A 9 0.17 10.03 -8.34
C GLU A 9 1.46 9.48 -8.95
N TYR A 10 1.80 10.01 -10.12
CA TYR A 10 3.04 9.72 -10.83
C TYR A 10 3.87 11.00 -10.79
N SER A 11 4.89 11.03 -9.92
CA SER A 11 5.74 12.20 -9.74
C SER A 11 7.16 11.90 -10.17
N TRP A 12 7.63 12.65 -11.17
CA TRP A 12 9.03 12.62 -11.60
C TRP A 12 9.95 13.04 -10.45
N MET A 13 9.68 14.18 -9.79
CA MET A 13 10.48 14.69 -8.68
C MET A 13 10.54 13.73 -7.49
N TYR A 14 9.47 12.97 -7.26
CA TYR A 14 9.46 12.02 -6.16
C TYR A 14 10.30 10.77 -6.49
N ASN A 15 10.27 10.31 -7.75
CA ASN A 15 11.06 9.16 -8.18
C ASN A 15 12.56 9.48 -8.24
N THR A 16 12.96 10.73 -8.49
CA THR A 16 14.38 11.14 -8.49
C THR A 16 15.03 11.01 -7.11
N LEU A 17 14.24 10.95 -6.03
CA LEU A 17 14.73 10.65 -4.68
C LEU A 17 15.31 9.23 -4.54
N PHE A 18 14.85 8.29 -5.37
CA PHE A 18 15.28 6.88 -5.35
C PHE A 18 16.18 6.51 -6.52
N GLN A 19 16.08 7.26 -7.62
CA GLN A 19 16.76 6.98 -8.88
C GLN A 19 17.23 8.31 -9.48
N LYS A 20 18.52 8.65 -9.29
CA LYS A 20 19.07 9.96 -9.70
C LYS A 20 18.81 10.29 -11.18
N ASP A 21 18.90 9.30 -12.06
CA ASP A 21 18.72 9.46 -13.51
C ASP A 21 17.26 9.26 -13.97
N PHE A 22 16.29 9.25 -13.05
CA PHE A 22 14.89 9.10 -13.41
C PHE A 22 14.39 10.35 -14.13
N ASP A 23 13.93 10.19 -15.37
CA ASP A 23 13.46 11.29 -16.21
C ASP A 23 11.95 11.22 -16.51
N LYS A 24 11.45 12.19 -17.29
CA LYS A 24 10.05 12.21 -17.74
C LYS A 24 9.70 11.02 -18.64
N ASN A 25 10.65 10.43 -19.37
CA ASN A 25 10.41 9.25 -20.18
C ASN A 25 10.29 7.99 -19.32
N ASN A 26 11.05 7.88 -18.24
CA ASN A 26 10.89 6.84 -17.22
C ASN A 26 9.52 6.94 -16.56
N LEU A 27 9.04 8.15 -16.25
CA LEU A 27 7.69 8.35 -15.72
C LEU A 27 6.61 7.82 -16.68
N LYS A 28 6.69 8.16 -17.97
CA LYS A 28 5.78 7.64 -19.01
C LYS A 28 5.85 6.11 -19.11
N LYS A 29 7.04 5.51 -18.98
CA LYS A 29 7.22 4.05 -18.97
C LYS A 29 6.57 3.44 -17.72
N LEU A 30 6.72 4.05 -16.55
CA LEU A 30 6.10 3.60 -15.30
C LEU A 30 4.58 3.64 -15.39
N GLU A 31 4.00 4.73 -15.90
CA GLU A 31 2.55 4.85 -16.13
C GLU A 31 2.03 3.73 -17.05
N LYS A 32 2.74 3.45 -18.16
CA LYS A 32 2.38 2.36 -19.07
C LYS A 32 2.42 0.99 -18.38
N LYS A 33 3.52 0.69 -17.65
CA LYS A 33 3.69 -0.59 -16.93
C LYS A 33 2.65 -0.80 -15.83
N THR A 34 2.18 0.28 -15.22
CA THR A 34 1.23 0.24 -14.09
C THR A 34 -0.22 0.41 -14.52
N LYS A 35 -0.53 0.42 -15.82
CA LYS A 35 -1.89 0.59 -16.36
C LYS A 35 -2.89 -0.39 -15.74
N ILE A 36 -2.54 -1.67 -15.65
CA ILE A 36 -3.41 -2.71 -15.06
C ILE A 36 -3.63 -2.45 -13.57
N PHE A 37 -2.57 -2.10 -12.84
CA PHE A 37 -2.68 -1.74 -11.43
C PHE A 37 -3.59 -0.52 -11.24
N ARG A 38 -3.46 0.53 -12.07
CA ARG A 38 -4.33 1.72 -12.01
C ARG A 38 -5.81 1.37 -12.16
N GLN A 39 -6.14 0.41 -13.02
CA GLN A 39 -7.50 -0.10 -13.17
C GLN A 39 -7.96 -0.87 -11.92
N LEU A 40 -7.12 -1.74 -11.37
CA LEU A 40 -7.42 -2.45 -10.12
C LEU A 40 -7.62 -1.47 -8.95
N TYR A 41 -6.75 -0.47 -8.83
CA TYR A 41 -6.87 0.61 -7.86
C TYR A 41 -8.23 1.31 -7.98
N GLY A 42 -8.58 1.78 -9.18
CA GLY A 42 -9.85 2.49 -9.39
C GLY A 42 -11.10 1.66 -9.05
N LYS A 43 -11.06 0.35 -9.31
CA LYS A 43 -12.16 -0.58 -8.98
C LYS A 43 -12.27 -0.87 -7.48
N ASN A 44 -11.14 -0.91 -6.76
CA ASN A 44 -11.10 -1.47 -5.41
C ASN A 44 -10.91 -0.44 -4.29
N ILE A 45 -10.37 0.75 -4.57
CA ILE A 45 -9.92 1.69 -3.53
C ILE A 45 -11.05 2.13 -2.59
N GLY A 46 -12.24 2.39 -3.11
CA GLY A 46 -13.39 2.77 -2.28
C GLY A 46 -13.83 1.66 -1.32
N ALA A 47 -13.80 0.40 -1.77
CA ALA A 47 -14.10 -0.76 -0.92
C ALA A 47 -13.01 -0.96 0.15
N ILE A 48 -11.74 -0.86 -0.25
CA ILE A 48 -10.59 -0.94 0.66
C ILE A 48 -10.70 0.09 1.80
N LEU A 49 -10.92 1.37 1.48
CA LEU A 49 -10.99 2.42 2.51
C LEU A 49 -12.17 2.22 3.46
N LYS A 50 -13.31 1.72 2.95
CA LYS A 50 -14.48 1.36 3.78
C LYS A 50 -14.20 0.17 4.71
N ILE A 51 -13.53 -0.87 4.20
CA ILE A 51 -13.12 -2.02 5.01
C ILE A 51 -12.20 -1.55 6.14
N ILE A 52 -11.19 -0.74 5.84
CA ILE A 52 -10.26 -0.24 6.85
C ILE A 52 -10.99 0.58 7.91
N SER A 53 -11.83 1.52 7.49
CA SER A 53 -12.59 2.38 8.41
C SER A 53 -13.54 1.61 9.34
N LYS A 54 -14.04 0.45 8.88
CA LYS A 54 -14.95 -0.40 9.67
C LYS A 54 -14.21 -1.30 10.67
N GLU A 55 -13.00 -1.74 10.34
CA GLU A 55 -12.30 -2.83 11.05
C GLU A 55 -11.13 -2.35 11.94
N PHE A 56 -10.68 -1.10 11.71
CA PHE A 56 -9.56 -0.46 12.40
C PHE A 56 -9.99 0.83 13.09
N ILE A 57 -9.63 1.99 12.54
CA ILE A 57 -9.93 3.31 13.10
C ILE A 57 -10.64 4.15 12.03
N SER A 58 -11.53 5.06 12.45
CA SER A 58 -12.12 6.04 11.53
C SER A 58 -11.04 6.92 10.91
N TRP A 59 -11.15 7.22 9.62
CA TRP A 59 -10.23 8.12 8.95
C TRP A 59 -10.38 9.55 9.45
N GLU A 60 -9.27 10.16 9.84
CA GLU A 60 -9.21 11.57 10.20
C GLU A 60 -9.00 12.46 8.96
N GLU A 61 -8.19 11.98 8.02
CA GLU A 61 -7.76 12.69 6.81
C GLU A 61 -8.88 12.81 5.78
N ASP A 62 -8.90 13.92 5.04
CA ASP A 62 -9.80 14.11 3.88
C ASP A 62 -9.20 13.57 2.58
N TYR A 63 -7.87 13.53 2.50
CA TYR A 63 -7.13 13.20 1.30
C TYR A 63 -5.83 12.47 1.64
N ILE A 64 -5.57 11.36 0.94
CA ILE A 64 -4.33 10.59 1.06
C ILE A 64 -3.69 10.45 -0.34
N PRO A 65 -2.56 11.12 -0.63
CA PRO A 65 -1.83 10.91 -1.87
C PRO A 65 -1.11 9.55 -1.84
N ILE A 66 -1.10 8.85 -2.97
CA ILE A 66 -0.42 7.56 -3.14
C ILE A 66 0.56 7.69 -4.29
N PHE A 67 1.85 7.69 -4.01
CA PHE A 67 2.90 7.87 -5.02
C PHE A 67 3.33 6.53 -5.61
N MET A 68 3.22 6.40 -6.93
CA MET A 68 3.81 5.30 -7.68
C MET A 68 5.31 5.53 -7.88
N ILE A 69 6.12 4.56 -7.47
CA ILE A 69 7.58 4.59 -7.68
C ILE A 69 8.06 3.39 -8.49
N ASP A 70 9.05 3.58 -9.36
CA ASP A 70 9.62 2.48 -10.16
C ASP A 70 10.54 1.59 -9.32
N LYS A 71 11.44 2.21 -8.54
CA LYS A 71 12.30 1.54 -7.55
C LYS A 71 12.42 2.39 -6.29
N GLY A 72 12.87 1.78 -5.20
CA GLY A 72 13.08 2.44 -3.92
C GLY A 72 12.38 1.74 -2.76
N SER A 73 12.29 2.49 -1.67
CA SER A 73 11.66 2.06 -0.42
C SER A 73 10.17 2.39 -0.41
N VAL A 74 9.40 1.53 0.27
CA VAL A 74 7.98 1.71 0.51
C VAL A 74 7.80 2.50 1.81
N PHE A 75 6.95 3.52 1.81
CA PHE A 75 6.62 4.35 2.96
C PHE A 75 5.10 4.43 3.13
N CYS A 76 4.65 4.66 4.36
CA CYS A 76 3.24 4.89 4.67
C CYS A 76 2.90 6.39 4.88
N ASP A 77 3.90 7.27 4.94
CA ASP A 77 3.74 8.72 5.05
C ASP A 77 4.84 9.49 4.30
N PRO A 78 4.57 10.01 3.08
CA PRO A 78 3.37 9.74 2.29
C PRO A 78 3.34 8.27 1.83
N ILE A 79 2.16 7.76 1.45
CA ILE A 79 2.05 6.39 0.95
C ILE A 79 2.79 6.27 -0.39
N THR A 80 3.72 5.32 -0.49
CA THR A 80 4.38 4.97 -1.74
C THR A 80 4.11 3.52 -2.11
N ILE A 81 3.90 3.25 -3.40
CA ILE A 81 3.72 1.90 -3.92
C ILE A 81 4.76 1.67 -5.00
N ARG A 82 5.67 0.73 -4.72
CA ARG A 82 6.67 0.31 -5.68
C ARG A 82 6.04 -0.57 -6.76
N TYR A 83 6.44 -0.33 -8.00
CA TYR A 83 6.07 -1.18 -9.13
C TYR A 83 6.51 -2.63 -8.88
N GLU A 84 5.56 -3.54 -9.09
CA GLU A 84 5.77 -4.99 -9.13
C GLU A 84 5.15 -5.51 -10.42
N LYS A 85 5.69 -6.59 -10.99
CA LYS A 85 5.13 -7.18 -12.22
C LYS A 85 3.68 -7.67 -12.02
N ASN A 86 3.35 -8.16 -10.83
CA ASN A 86 2.00 -8.61 -10.50
C ASN A 86 1.21 -7.45 -9.84
N PRO A 87 0.15 -6.93 -10.48
CA PRO A 87 -0.62 -5.81 -9.96
C PRO A 87 -1.47 -6.18 -8.73
N LYS A 88 -1.78 -7.47 -8.51
CA LYS A 88 -2.44 -7.93 -7.27
C LYS A 88 -1.53 -7.80 -6.05
N ILE A 89 -0.23 -8.07 -6.21
CA ILE A 89 0.78 -7.84 -5.16
C ILE A 89 0.83 -6.36 -4.79
N MET A 90 0.79 -5.47 -5.79
CA MET A 90 0.75 -4.03 -5.54
C MET A 90 -0.52 -3.60 -4.79
N LEU A 91 -1.66 -4.22 -5.07
CA LEU A 91 -2.91 -3.95 -4.37
C LEU A 91 -2.87 -4.41 -2.90
N ILE A 92 -2.26 -5.57 -2.63
CA ILE A 92 -2.03 -6.05 -1.25
C ILE A 92 -1.09 -5.10 -0.50
N ARG A 93 0.00 -4.64 -1.14
CA ARG A 93 0.89 -3.63 -0.56
C ARG A 93 0.15 -2.32 -0.28
N LEU A 94 -0.70 -1.86 -1.19
CA LEU A 94 -1.50 -0.67 -0.95
C LEU A 94 -2.43 -0.83 0.25
N PHE A 95 -3.09 -1.99 0.37
CA PHE A 95 -3.92 -2.30 1.52
C PHE A 95 -3.12 -2.27 2.83
N HIS A 96 -1.90 -2.83 2.81
CA HIS A 96 -0.96 -2.81 3.93
C HIS A 96 -0.59 -1.38 4.36
N GLU A 97 -0.12 -0.55 3.42
CA GLU A 97 0.31 0.82 3.72
C GLU A 97 -0.85 1.71 4.17
N LEU A 98 -2.05 1.51 3.61
CA LEU A 98 -3.26 2.22 4.06
C LEU A 98 -3.62 1.86 5.51
N ILE A 99 -3.46 0.61 5.92
CA ILE A 99 -3.66 0.24 7.33
C ILE A 99 -2.61 0.90 8.21
N HIS A 100 -1.33 0.88 7.81
CA HIS A 100 -0.27 1.61 8.52
C HIS A 100 -0.64 3.08 8.73
N ARG A 101 -1.07 3.74 7.64
CA ARG A 101 -1.50 5.14 7.69
C ARG A 101 -2.67 5.33 8.65
N ASN A 102 -3.69 4.47 8.58
CA ASN A 102 -4.88 4.55 9.43
C ASN A 102 -4.57 4.38 10.93
N ILE A 103 -3.56 3.55 11.25
CA ILE A 103 -3.19 3.28 12.64
C ILE A 103 -1.92 4.03 13.08
N ILE A 104 -1.44 5.01 12.31
CA ILE A 104 -0.14 5.66 12.56
C ILE A 104 -0.03 6.29 13.96
N LYS A 105 -1.14 6.76 14.52
CA LYS A 105 -1.23 7.35 15.87
C LYS A 105 -1.38 6.30 16.99
N LYS A 106 -1.63 5.03 16.64
CA LYS A 106 -1.80 3.95 17.61
C LYS A 106 -0.43 3.52 18.14
N LYS A 107 -0.31 3.49 19.47
CA LYS A 107 0.94 3.08 20.13
C LYS A 107 1.09 1.56 20.12
N PHE A 108 2.21 1.09 19.59
CA PHE A 108 2.65 -0.30 19.70
C PHE A 108 4.02 -0.33 20.40
N LYS A 109 4.33 -1.41 21.10
CA LYS A 109 5.62 -1.57 21.78
C LYS A 109 6.81 -1.60 20.81
N ASN A 110 6.62 -2.13 19.60
CA ASN A 110 7.58 -2.14 18.51
C ASN A 110 6.89 -2.47 17.18
N GLU A 111 7.61 -2.27 16.06
CA GLU A 111 7.11 -2.54 14.71
C GLU A 111 6.70 -3.99 14.51
N TYR A 112 7.44 -4.96 15.08
CA TYR A 112 7.11 -6.38 14.95
C TYR A 112 5.72 -6.70 15.52
N LEU A 113 5.40 -6.18 16.71
CA LEU A 113 4.09 -6.39 17.33
C LEU A 113 2.96 -5.69 16.57
N MET A 114 3.23 -4.52 15.97
CA MET A 114 2.29 -3.85 15.07
C MET A 114 1.99 -4.72 13.85
N HIS A 115 3.01 -5.18 13.12
CA HIS A 115 2.82 -6.01 11.93
C HIS A 115 2.13 -7.34 12.26
N LYS A 116 2.53 -8.02 13.34
CA LYS A 116 1.85 -9.25 13.80
C LYS A 116 0.35 -9.03 14.07
N TRP A 117 0.00 -7.87 14.63
CA TRP A 117 -1.40 -7.50 14.87
C TRP A 117 -2.14 -7.17 13.56
N MET A 118 -1.50 -6.42 12.66
CA MET A 118 -2.03 -6.07 11.35
C MET A 118 -2.28 -7.31 10.50
N ASP A 119 -1.31 -8.21 10.36
CA ASP A 119 -1.39 -9.39 9.50
C ASP A 119 -2.54 -10.32 9.91
N LYS A 120 -2.72 -10.54 11.22
CA LYS A 120 -3.85 -11.31 11.77
C LYS A 120 -5.20 -10.73 11.35
N LYS A 121 -5.30 -9.41 11.25
CA LYS A 121 -6.51 -8.71 10.78
C LYS A 121 -6.60 -8.67 9.25
N MET A 122 -5.49 -8.49 8.54
CA MET A 122 -5.47 -8.28 7.10
C MET A 122 -5.93 -9.50 6.31
N ILE A 123 -5.44 -10.69 6.66
CA ILE A 123 -5.73 -11.93 5.91
C ILE A 123 -7.24 -12.16 5.70
N PRO A 124 -8.10 -12.15 6.73
CA PRO A 124 -9.53 -12.35 6.52
C PRO A 124 -10.21 -11.18 5.79
N LEU A 125 -9.60 -9.98 5.77
CA LEU A 125 -10.15 -8.81 5.10
C LEU A 125 -9.81 -8.75 3.62
N LEU A 126 -8.71 -9.37 3.17
CA LEU A 126 -8.38 -9.46 1.75
C LEU A 126 -9.48 -10.18 0.95
N ASN A 127 -10.14 -11.18 1.55
CA ASN A 127 -11.27 -11.90 0.95
C ASN A 127 -12.53 -11.03 0.78
N LYS A 128 -12.58 -9.85 1.42
CA LYS A 128 -13.69 -8.89 1.29
C LYS A 128 -13.45 -7.88 0.16
N ILE A 129 -12.26 -7.85 -0.43
CA ILE A 129 -11.95 -7.00 -1.58
C ILE A 129 -12.60 -7.65 -2.83
N PRO A 130 -13.27 -6.89 -3.72
CA PRO A 130 -13.91 -7.43 -4.92
C PRO A 130 -12.89 -7.76 -6.02
N THR A 131 -11.86 -8.54 -5.66
CA THR A 131 -10.80 -9.06 -6.52
C THR A 131 -10.24 -10.29 -5.84
N ASP A 132 -10.10 -11.40 -6.57
CA ASP A 132 -9.47 -12.60 -6.01
C ASP A 132 -7.97 -12.36 -5.79
N LEU A 133 -7.55 -12.42 -4.53
CA LEU A 133 -6.18 -12.22 -4.05
C LEU A 133 -5.60 -13.48 -3.40
N THR A 134 -6.31 -14.61 -3.46
CA THR A 134 -6.01 -15.83 -2.70
C THR A 134 -4.59 -16.33 -2.99
N SER A 135 -4.20 -16.33 -4.25
CA SER A 135 -2.86 -16.75 -4.72
C SER A 135 -1.72 -15.85 -4.25
N GLU A 136 -2.01 -14.63 -3.78
CA GLU A 136 -1.00 -13.63 -3.42
C GLU A 136 -0.93 -13.36 -1.91
N VAL A 137 -1.78 -13.99 -1.09
CA VAL A 137 -1.77 -13.82 0.38
C VAL A 137 -0.41 -14.17 0.99
N PHE A 138 0.37 -15.07 0.36
CA PHE A 138 1.73 -15.42 0.79
C PHE A 138 2.67 -14.21 0.89
N VAL A 139 2.39 -13.12 0.17
CA VAL A 139 3.16 -11.87 0.23
C VAL A 139 3.15 -11.31 1.66
N LEU A 140 2.02 -11.37 2.36
CA LEU A 140 1.93 -10.89 3.75
C LEU A 140 2.85 -11.71 4.66
N ASN A 141 2.82 -13.05 4.54
CA ASN A 141 3.67 -13.93 5.34
C ASN A 141 5.16 -13.61 5.14
N ARG A 142 5.59 -13.38 3.89
CA ARG A 142 6.97 -12.96 3.58
C ARG A 142 7.33 -11.60 4.19
N MET A 143 6.40 -10.66 4.21
CA MET A 143 6.62 -9.36 4.86
C MET A 143 6.83 -9.54 6.37
N THR A 144 6.01 -10.34 7.05
CA THR A 144 6.13 -10.63 8.49
C THR A 144 7.46 -11.32 8.85
N GLU A 145 7.92 -12.27 8.02
CA GLU A 145 9.18 -13.00 8.26
C GLU A 145 10.40 -12.08 8.24
N ASN A 146 10.44 -11.11 7.32
CA ASN A 146 11.51 -10.11 7.27
C ASN A 146 11.61 -9.29 8.57
N TRP A 147 10.50 -9.05 9.26
CA TRP A 147 10.46 -8.34 10.53
C TRP A 147 10.89 -9.19 11.73
N LYS A 148 10.76 -10.52 11.65
CA LYS A 148 11.29 -11.42 12.70
C LYS A 148 12.83 -11.40 12.73
N VAL A 149 13.47 -11.29 11.57
CA VAL A 149 14.93 -11.33 11.43
C VAL A 149 15.60 -10.04 11.90
N LYS A 150 14.93 -8.89 11.74
CA LYS A 150 15.39 -7.57 12.22
C LYS A 150 15.36 -7.38 13.75
N LYS A 151 15.13 -8.45 14.53
CA LYS A 151 15.19 -8.45 16.01
C LYS A 151 16.63 -8.46 16.57
N LYS A 152 17.65 -8.47 15.71
CA LYS A 152 19.06 -8.45 16.11
C LYS A 152 19.63 -7.05 15.98
#